data_AF-A0A963NR30-F1
#
_entry.id   AF-A0A963NR30-F1
#
_cell.length_a   1.000
_cell.length_b   1.000
_cell.length_c   1.000
_cell.angle_alpha   90.00
_cell.angle_beta   90.00
_cell.angle_gamma   90.00
#
_symmetry.space_group_name_H-M   'P 1'
#
loop_
_entity.id
_entity.type
_entity.pdbx_description
1 polymer ?
#
loop_
_entity_poly.entity_id
_entity_poly.type
_entity_poly.pdbx_seq_one_letter_code
_entity_poly.pdbx_strand_id
1 'polypeptide(L)' 'MPRVIITEGAVAGLERCRLFLADKNPHAVLKAAQSIEQKLTILKADPKTGRPLNDFPEL' A
#
# COMPACT_ATOMS: atom_id res chain seq x y z
N MET A 1 -10.51 -1.46 17.91
CA MET A 1 -9.19 -1.03 17.41
C MET A 1 -9.19 -1.10 15.88
N PRO A 2 -8.65 -0.11 15.17
CA PRO A 2 -8.62 -0.15 13.70
C PRO A 2 -7.72 -1.27 13.18
N ARG A 3 -8.08 -1.82 12.02
CA ARG A 3 -7.29 -2.82 11.31
C ARG A 3 -7.20 -2.41 9.84
N VAL A 4 -6.08 -2.72 9.22
CA VAL A 4 -5.88 -2.54 7.79
C VAL A 4 -6.19 -3.86 7.10
N ILE A 5 -7.07 -3.83 6.10
CA ILE A 5 -7.43 -4.98 5.27
C ILE A 5 -6.91 -4.68 3.87
N ILE A 6 -6.15 -5.61 3.31
CA ILE A 6 -5.65 -5.52 1.94
C ILE A 6 -6.58 -6.37 1.07
N THR A 7 -7.18 -5.76 0.06
CA THR A 7 -8.05 -6.47 -0.90
C THR A 7 -7.21 -7.34 -1.84
N GLU A 8 -7.81 -8.37 -2.42
CA GLU A 8 -7.13 -9.24 -3.40
C GLU A 8 -6.53 -8.44 -4.57
N GLY A 9 -7.28 -7.47 -5.11
CA GLY A 9 -6.80 -6.59 -6.17
C GLY A 9 -5.57 -5.77 -5.76
N ALA A 10 -5.51 -5.34 -4.50
CA ALA A 10 -4.34 -4.64 -3.96
C ALA A 10 -3.14 -5.60 -3.81
N VAL A 11 -3.34 -6.84 -3.34
CA VAL A 11 -2.28 -7.86 -3.27
C VAL A 11 -1.70 -8.14 -4.66
N ALA A 12 -2.56 -8.34 -5.66
CA ALA A 12 -2.13 -8.53 -7.05
C ALA A 12 -1.37 -7.31 -7.59
N GLY A 13 -1.79 -6.10 -7.22
CA GLY A 13 -1.08 -4.86 -7.54
C GLY A 13 0.32 -4.79 -6.91
N LEU A 14 0.45 -5.15 -5.64
CA LEU A 14 1.73 -5.19 -4.93
C LEU A 14 2.71 -6.16 -5.60
N GLU A 15 2.23 -7.35 -6.00
CA GLU A 15 3.09 -8.35 -6.65
C GLU A 15 3.58 -7.87 -8.02
N ARG A 16 2.72 -7.22 -8.83
CA ARG A 16 3.15 -6.60 -10.10
C ARG A 16 4.24 -5.54 -9.88
N CYS A 17 4.06 -4.68 -8.88
CA CYS A 17 5.06 -3.67 -8.53
C CYS A 17 6.37 -4.31 -8.06
N ARG A 18 6.31 -5.36 -7.24
CA ARG A 18 7.49 -6.09 -6.76
C ARG A 18 8.29 -6.67 -7.91
N LEU A 19 7.63 -7.38 -8.84
CA LEU A 19 8.28 -7.98 -10.01
C LEU A 19 8.90 -6.91 -10.93
N PHE A 20 8.16 -5.82 -11.20
CA PHE A 20 8.66 -4.71 -12.01
C PHE A 20 9.90 -4.03 -11.41
N LEU A 21 9.92 -3.83 -10.10
CA LEU A 21 11.06 -3.23 -9.41
C LEU A 21 12.24 -4.20 -9.29
N ALA A 22 11.99 -5.48 -9.06
CA ALA A 22 13.03 -6.50 -8.91
C ALA A 22 13.88 -6.63 -10.18
N ASP A 23 13.24 -6.57 -11.35
CA ASP A 23 13.90 -6.59 -12.66
C ASP A 23 14.86 -5.41 -12.85
N LYS A 24 14.50 -4.24 -12.32
CA LYS A 24 15.28 -2.99 -12.51
C LYS A 24 16.33 -2.76 -11.45
N ASN A 25 15.97 -2.96 -10.19
CA ASN A 25 16.82 -2.70 -9.04
C ASN A 25 16.29 -3.45 -7.80
N PRO A 26 16.93 -4.55 -7.37
CA PRO A 26 16.51 -5.31 -6.20
C PRO A 26 16.44 -4.47 -4.90
N HIS A 27 17.29 -3.45 -4.75
CA HIS A 27 17.23 -2.56 -3.57
C HIS A 27 16.01 -1.63 -3.59
N ALA A 28 15.47 -1.31 -4.78
CA ALA A 28 14.24 -0.54 -4.90
C ALA A 28 13.03 -1.32 -4.34
N VAL A 29 13.02 -2.64 -4.48
CA VAL A 29 11.98 -3.51 -3.89
C VAL A 29 11.96 -3.37 -2.37
N LEU A 30 13.13 -3.45 -1.73
CA LEU A 30 13.25 -3.33 -0.27
C LEU A 30 12.78 -1.95 0.22
N LYS A 31 13.22 -0.88 -0.44
CA LYS A 31 12.80 0.48 -0.10
C LYS A 31 11.30 0.69 -0.29
N ALA A 32 10.73 0.17 -1.37
CA ALA A 32 9.29 0.24 -1.62
C ALA A 32 8.50 -0.52 -0.54
N ALA A 33 8.91 -1.73 -0.19
CA ALA A 33 8.28 -2.53 0.85
C ALA A 33 8.30 -1.82 2.22
N GLN A 34 9.47 -1.29 2.63
CA GLN A 34 9.60 -0.52 3.87
C GLN A 34 8.70 0.72 3.90
N SER A 35 8.63 1.46 2.78
CA SER A 35 7.76 2.63 2.69
C SER A 35 6.28 2.26 2.81
N ILE A 36 5.85 1.19 2.13
CA ILE A 36 4.47 0.70 2.21
C ILE A 36 4.14 0.25 3.64
N GLU A 37 5.00 -0.55 4.29
CA GLU A 37 4.83 -1.00 5.66
C GLU A 37 4.68 0.17 6.64
N GLN A 38 5.53 1.19 6.52
CA GLN A 38 5.44 2.40 7.33
C GLN A 38 4.10 3.11 7.13
N LYS A 39 3.63 3.26 5.89
CA LYS A 39 2.35 3.91 5.59
C LYS A 39 1.15 3.10 6.08
N LEU A 40 1.17 1.78 5.97
CA LEU A 40 0.11 0.92 6.53
C LEU A 40 0.06 1.00 8.06
N THR A 41 1.23 1.11 8.71
CA THR A 41 1.32 1.32 10.17
C THR A 41 0.68 2.65 10.59
N ILE A 42 0.98 3.73 9.86
CA ILE A 42 0.36 5.05 10.10
C ILE A 42 -1.16 4.97 9.87
N LEU A 43 -1.61 4.36 8.77
CA LEU A 43 -3.04 4.23 8.46
C LEU A 43 -3.80 3.42 9.52
N LYS A 44 -3.16 2.40 10.11
CA LYS A 44 -3.73 1.63 11.22
C LYS A 44 -3.91 2.49 12.47
N ALA A 45 -2.98 3.41 12.74
CA ALA A 45 -3.03 4.30 13.90
C ALA A 45 -4.03 5.44 13.68
N ASP A 46 -4.08 6.00 12.48
CA ASP A 46 -4.98 7.08 12.07
C ASP A 46 -5.67 6.77 10.73
N PRO A 47 -6.88 6.17 10.75
CA PRO A 47 -7.63 5.82 9.54
C PRO A 47 -8.03 7.01 8.66
N LYS A 48 -8.01 8.25 9.19
CA LYS A 48 -8.42 9.46 8.47
C LYS A 48 -7.23 10.27 7.95
N THR A 49 -6.01 9.72 8.04
CA THR A 49 -4.78 10.37 7.59
C THR A 49 -4.73 10.64 6.08
N GLY A 50 -5.55 9.91 5.29
CA GLY A 50 -5.63 10.05 3.84
C GLY A 50 -6.41 11.28 3.38
N ARG A 51 -6.25 11.63 2.10
CA ARG A 51 -7.09 12.63 1.44
C ARG A 51 -8.33 11.94 0.85
N PRO A 52 -9.56 12.35 1.22
CA PRO A 52 -10.77 11.84 0.59
C PRO A 52 -10.74 12.05 -0.93
N LEU A 53 -11.16 11.03 -1.67
CA LEU A 53 -11.40 11.12 -3.10
C LEU A 53 -12.90 11.35 -3.30
N ASN A 54 -13.27 12.56 -3.70
CA ASN A 54 -14.67 13.00 -3.75
C ASN A 54 -15.52 12.24 -4.79
N ASP A 55 -14.87 11.56 -5.75
CA ASP A 55 -15.53 10.98 -6.94
C ASP A 55 -15.78 9.47 -6.85
N PHE A 56 -15.45 8.83 -5.72
CA PHE A 56 -15.72 7.40 -5.52
C PHE A 56 -16.88 7.20 -4.55
N PRO A 57 -17.99 6.56 -4.97
CA PRO A 57 -19.03 6.15 -4.04
C PRO A 57 -18.44 5.22 -2.99
N GLU A 58 -18.86 5.39 -1.74
CA GLU A 58 -18.42 4.56 -0.62
C GLU A 58 -18.68 3.07 -0.97
N LEU A 59 -17.60 2.27 -0.98
CA LEU A 59 -17.62 0.82 -1.22
C LEU A 59 -18.35 0.06 -0.11
#